data_AF-A0A2I0TEP8-F1
#
_entry.id   AF-A0A2I0TEP8-F1
#
_cell.length_a   1.000
_cell.length_b   1.000
_cell.length_c   1.000
_cell.angle_alpha   90.00
_cell.angle_beta   90.00
_cell.angle_gamma   90.00
#
_symmetry.space_group_name_H-M   'P 1'
#
loop_
_entity.id
_entity.type
_entity.pdbx_description
1 polymer ?
#
loop_
_entity_poly.entity_id
_entity_poly.type
_entity_poly.pdbx_seq_one_letter_code
_entity_poly.pdbx_strand_id
1 'polypeptide(L)'
;MSEAKTLSSSCLVLSLLSLHWASLQLGQAFPSTSDYLQRGWQRLLEEGEGCAECRPEECPAPRGCLAGTVRDACDCCWECANLEGQICDLDNTNHFYGKCGEHLECRLDAGDLRHGEVPEPQCACLSHLALCGSDGKTYPQICRFLEVARAHPDANLTVAHEGPCESDQLNLTSFSLPKPHTTPEDYGESEEDYY
;
A
#
# COMPACT_ATOMS: atom_id res chain seq x y z
N MET A 1 47.50 44.28 65.62
CA MET A 1 46.10 43.80 65.66
C MET A 1 45.34 44.60 64.62
N SER A 2 44.71 43.93 63.65
CA SER A 2 44.08 44.52 62.46
C SER A 2 42.97 45.50 62.79
N GLU A 3 42.95 46.66 62.12
CA GLU A 3 41.74 47.47 61.99
C GLU A 3 40.94 47.02 60.78
N ALA A 4 39.65 46.73 61.02
CA ALA A 4 38.71 46.26 60.03
C ALA A 4 38.28 47.41 59.10
N LYS A 5 38.43 47.22 57.80
CA LYS A 5 37.96 48.17 56.78
C LYS A 5 36.43 48.13 56.73
N THR A 6 35.79 49.26 57.01
CA THR A 6 34.34 49.44 56.87
C THR A 6 33.96 49.47 55.40
N LEU A 7 33.16 48.49 54.96
CA LEU A 7 32.69 48.39 53.58
C LEU A 7 31.53 49.36 53.37
N SER A 8 31.66 50.28 52.41
CA SER A 8 30.63 51.26 52.05
C SER A 8 29.31 50.57 51.68
N SER A 9 28.17 51.18 52.06
CA SER A 9 26.83 50.68 51.74
C SER A 9 26.63 50.43 50.24
N SER A 10 27.26 51.25 49.39
CA SER A 10 27.27 51.06 47.93
C SER A 10 27.99 49.79 47.48
N CYS A 11 29.03 49.33 48.19
CA CYS A 11 29.72 48.06 47.89
C CYS A 11 28.83 46.86 48.19
N LEU A 12 28.07 46.89 49.29
CA LEU A 12 27.16 45.79 49.66
C LEU A 12 26.04 45.63 48.64
N VAL A 13 25.47 46.73 48.15
CA VAL A 13 24.43 46.70 47.11
C VAL A 13 24.96 46.15 45.79
N LEU A 14 26.18 46.56 45.38
CA LEU A 14 26.83 46.04 44.17
C LEU A 14 27.17 44.55 44.27
N SER A 15 27.62 44.09 45.44
CA SER A 15 27.88 42.66 45.68
C SER A 15 26.60 41.82 45.69
N LEU A 16 25.50 42.35 46.24
CA LEU A 16 24.21 41.65 46.21
C LEU A 16 23.63 41.59 44.78
N LEU A 17 23.76 42.67 44.01
CA LEU A 17 23.33 42.71 42.60
C LEU A 17 24.16 41.77 41.71
N SER A 18 25.47 41.65 41.95
CA SER A 18 26.32 40.70 41.21
C SER A 18 26.02 39.25 41.57
N LEU A 19 25.71 38.95 42.84
CA LEU A 19 25.25 37.62 43.26
C LEU A 19 23.89 37.26 42.64
N HIS A 20 22.95 38.21 42.53
CA HIS A 20 21.67 37.99 41.84
C HIS A 20 21.87 37.76 40.33
N TRP A 21 22.77 38.51 39.69
CA TRP A 21 23.13 38.31 38.28
C TRP A 21 23.78 36.94 38.04
N ALA A 22 24.72 36.53 38.91
CA ALA A 22 25.35 35.21 38.83
C ALA A 22 24.33 34.07 39.05
N SER A 23 23.32 34.29 39.90
CA SER A 23 22.23 33.33 40.14
C SER A 23 21.29 33.19 38.93
N LEU A 24 21.08 34.27 38.16
CA LEU A 24 20.29 34.24 36.92
C LEU A 24 21.00 33.51 35.76
N GLN A 25 22.34 33.42 35.78
CA GLN A 25 23.10 32.75 34.72
C GLN A 25 23.23 31.24 34.90
N LEU A 26 22.98 30.69 36.10
CA LEU A 26 23.04 29.25 36.35
C LEU A 26 21.78 28.49 35.89
N GLY A 27 20.72 29.21 35.49
CA GLY A 27 19.45 28.64 35.02
C GLY A 27 19.36 28.39 33.52
N GLN A 28 20.37 28.75 32.72
CA GLN A 28 20.38 28.47 31.29
C GLN A 28 21.34 27.34 30.98
N ALA A 29 20.94 26.12 31.34
CA ALA A 29 21.44 24.93 30.67
C ALA A 29 21.01 25.04 29.20
N PHE A 30 21.90 25.52 28.33
CA PHE A 30 21.67 25.44 26.90
C PHE A 30 21.60 23.96 26.53
N PRO A 31 20.48 23.50 25.93
CA PRO A 31 20.38 22.11 25.50
C PRO A 31 21.55 21.79 24.58
N SER A 32 22.21 20.67 24.86
CA SER A 32 23.34 20.23 24.07
C SER A 32 22.89 19.95 22.63
N THR A 33 23.79 20.00 21.66
CA THR A 33 23.49 19.59 20.27
C THR A 33 22.99 18.14 20.21
N SER A 34 23.32 17.31 21.20
CA SER A 34 22.79 15.96 21.39
C SER A 34 21.29 15.96 21.70
N ASP A 35 20.80 16.92 22.50
CA ASP A 35 19.36 17.05 22.80
C ASP A 35 18.55 17.52 21.59
N TYR A 36 19.16 18.30 20.69
CA TYR A 36 18.53 18.72 19.44
C TYR A 36 18.42 17.57 18.44
N LEU A 37 19.46 16.75 18.28
CA LEU A 37 19.41 15.57 17.42
C LEU A 37 18.42 14.53 17.95
N GLN A 38 18.38 14.30 19.26
CA GLN A 38 17.44 13.36 19.87
C GLN A 38 15.97 13.75 19.63
N ARG A 39 15.65 15.04 19.66
CA ARG A 39 14.30 15.55 19.33
C ARG A 39 13.95 15.50 17.84
N GLY A 40 14.96 15.58 16.95
CA GLY A 40 14.75 15.44 15.51
C GLY A 40 14.37 14.01 15.13
N TRP A 41 15.10 13.03 15.67
CA TRP A 41 14.80 11.61 15.48
C TRP A 41 13.54 11.17 16.23
N GLN A 42 13.28 11.69 17.44
CA GLN A 42 12.02 11.42 18.16
C GLN A 42 10.80 11.99 17.43
N ARG A 43 10.89 13.17 16.80
CA ARG A 43 9.78 13.68 15.97
C ARG A 43 9.54 12.85 14.70
N LEU A 44 10.60 12.36 14.06
CA LEU A 44 10.47 11.43 12.94
C LEU A 44 9.92 10.05 13.35
N LEU A 45 10.07 9.67 14.62
CA LEU A 45 9.46 8.47 15.21
C LEU A 45 8.02 8.74 15.68
N GLU A 46 7.72 9.94 16.20
CA GLU A 46 6.37 10.42 16.58
C GLU A 46 5.48 10.70 15.36
N GLU A 47 6.03 11.12 14.23
CA GLU A 47 5.31 11.24 12.94
C GLU A 47 5.11 9.86 12.27
N GLY A 48 5.66 8.80 12.87
CA GLY A 48 5.35 7.39 12.58
C GLY A 48 4.55 6.71 13.70
N GLU A 49 3.93 7.46 14.62
CA GLU A 49 3.15 6.90 15.73
C GLU A 49 1.72 6.53 15.32
N GLY A 50 1.64 5.43 14.56
CA GLY A 50 0.42 4.64 14.43
C GLY A 50 -0.84 5.39 14.01
N CYS A 51 -1.96 4.71 14.16
CA CYS A 51 -3.25 5.27 13.81
C CYS A 51 -3.89 5.90 15.04
N ALA A 52 -4.49 7.09 14.87
CA ALA A 52 -5.36 7.65 15.87
C ALA A 52 -6.57 6.73 16.12
N GLU A 53 -7.26 6.92 17.25
CA GLU A 53 -8.48 6.17 17.53
C GLU A 53 -9.52 6.41 16.43
N CYS A 54 -10.08 5.31 15.90
CA CYS A 54 -11.01 5.37 14.78
C CYS A 54 -12.33 6.02 15.18
N ARG A 55 -12.78 6.99 14.38
CA ARG A 55 -14.09 7.64 14.47
C ARG A 55 -14.89 7.38 13.20
N PRO A 56 -15.66 6.27 13.14
CA PRO A 56 -16.35 5.84 11.92
C PRO A 56 -17.31 6.87 11.33
N GLU A 57 -17.89 7.72 12.18
CA GLU A 57 -18.80 8.79 11.81
C GLU A 57 -18.13 9.93 11.02
N GLU A 58 -16.81 10.07 11.13
CA GLU A 58 -16.02 11.06 10.38
C GLU A 58 -15.58 10.52 9.01
N CYS A 59 -15.76 9.21 8.75
CA CYS A 59 -15.34 8.59 7.50
C CYS A 59 -16.19 9.05 6.31
N PRO A 60 -15.57 9.43 5.18
CA PRO A 60 -16.30 9.71 3.95
C PRO A 60 -16.93 8.42 3.41
N ALA A 61 -18.18 8.50 2.95
CA ALA A 61 -18.83 7.35 2.33
C ALA A 61 -18.29 7.15 0.90
N PRO A 62 -17.65 6.00 0.60
CA PRO A 62 -17.09 5.76 -0.72
C PRO A 62 -18.21 5.50 -1.74
N ARG A 63 -18.00 5.95 -2.99
CA ARG A 63 -19.01 5.84 -4.07
C ARG A 63 -18.36 5.35 -5.36
N GLY A 64 -19.05 4.49 -6.09
CA GLY A 64 -18.60 4.02 -7.40
C GLY A 64 -17.38 3.09 -7.35
N CYS A 65 -17.16 2.37 -6.24
CA CYS A 65 -16.03 1.48 -6.10
C CYS A 65 -16.24 0.18 -6.89
N LEU A 66 -15.76 0.17 -8.13
CA LEU A 66 -15.93 -0.96 -9.04
C LEU A 66 -15.19 -2.23 -8.60
N ALA A 67 -14.06 -2.09 -7.90
CA ALA A 67 -13.33 -3.21 -7.30
C ALA A 67 -13.84 -3.58 -5.89
N GLY A 68 -14.92 -2.94 -5.43
CA GLY A 68 -15.40 -3.05 -4.05
C GLY A 68 -14.65 -2.11 -3.12
N THR A 69 -14.82 -2.31 -1.81
CA THR A 69 -14.22 -1.47 -0.78
C THR A 69 -13.26 -2.26 0.08
N VAL A 70 -12.20 -1.59 0.50
CA VAL A 70 -11.19 -2.09 1.46
C VAL A 70 -11.16 -1.16 2.67
N ARG A 71 -10.56 -1.63 3.77
CA ARG A 71 -10.26 -0.75 4.88
C ARG A 71 -8.97 0.03 4.60
N ASP A 72 -8.95 1.29 5.04
CA ASP A 72 -7.77 2.16 4.99
C ASP A 72 -6.55 1.55 5.72
N ALA A 73 -5.42 2.27 5.73
CA ALA A 73 -4.20 1.82 6.41
C ALA A 73 -4.37 1.64 7.93
N CYS A 74 -5.38 2.30 8.50
CA CYS A 74 -5.67 2.30 9.92
C CYS A 74 -6.79 1.35 10.33
N ASP A 75 -7.27 0.54 9.39
CA ASP A 75 -8.45 -0.31 9.53
C ASP A 75 -9.65 0.45 10.13
N CYS A 76 -9.88 1.69 9.70
CA CYS A 76 -10.94 2.56 10.18
C CYS A 76 -12.01 2.80 9.11
N CYS A 77 -11.70 3.58 8.09
CA CYS A 77 -12.65 3.95 7.05
C CYS A 77 -12.71 2.92 5.91
N TRP A 78 -13.82 2.95 5.17
CA TRP A 78 -13.95 2.20 3.92
C TRP A 78 -13.52 3.08 2.76
N GLU A 79 -12.61 2.57 1.94
CA GLU A 79 -12.10 3.24 0.74
C GLU A 79 -12.36 2.38 -0.49
N CYS A 80 -12.37 3.00 -1.66
CA CYS A 80 -12.42 2.22 -2.90
C CYS A 80 -11.12 1.44 -3.06
N ALA A 81 -11.25 0.17 -3.39
CA ALA A 81 -10.11 -0.69 -3.66
C ALA A 81 -9.61 -0.50 -5.10
N ASN A 82 -8.35 -0.88 -5.34
CA ASN A 82 -7.74 -0.82 -6.66
C ASN A 82 -8.28 -1.91 -7.58
N LEU A 83 -8.51 -1.54 -8.84
CA LEU A 83 -8.91 -2.40 -9.95
C LEU A 83 -7.73 -3.20 -10.49
N GLU A 84 -8.04 -4.25 -11.24
CA GLU A 84 -7.02 -5.01 -11.98
C GLU A 84 -6.16 -4.11 -12.86
N GLY A 85 -4.84 -4.33 -12.84
CA GLY A 85 -3.83 -3.54 -13.55
C GLY A 85 -3.43 -2.22 -12.89
N GLN A 86 -4.12 -1.79 -11.82
CA GLN A 86 -3.67 -0.62 -11.06
C GLN A 86 -2.53 -0.99 -10.11
N ILE A 87 -1.62 -0.03 -9.89
CA ILE A 87 -0.50 -0.17 -8.95
C ILE A 87 -1.05 -0.34 -7.52
N CYS A 88 -0.38 -1.13 -6.70
CA CYS A 88 -0.81 -1.45 -5.34
C CYS A 88 0.37 -1.59 -4.38
N ASP A 89 0.11 -1.52 -3.08
CA ASP A 89 1.11 -1.80 -2.07
C ASP A 89 1.20 -3.31 -1.79
N LEU A 90 2.40 -3.89 -1.87
CA LEU A 90 2.66 -5.33 -1.69
C LEU A 90 2.52 -5.79 -0.23
N ASP A 91 2.77 -4.89 0.70
CA ASP A 91 2.66 -5.13 2.12
C ASP A 91 1.70 -4.12 2.76
N ASN A 92 1.28 -4.40 3.99
CA ASN A 92 0.42 -3.49 4.75
C ASN A 92 1.23 -2.40 5.48
N THR A 93 2.53 -2.24 5.18
CA THR A 93 3.38 -1.24 5.85
C THR A 93 3.39 0.07 5.09
N ASN A 94 3.28 0.01 3.76
CA ASN A 94 3.05 1.15 2.89
C ASN A 94 1.57 1.23 2.49
N HIS A 95 1.08 2.44 2.25
CA HIS A 95 -0.31 2.69 1.83
C HIS A 95 -0.39 3.77 0.75
N PHE A 96 0.71 4.01 0.04
CA PHE A 96 0.81 5.08 -0.95
C PHE A 96 -0.04 4.80 -2.20
N TYR A 97 -0.10 3.54 -2.63
CA TYR A 97 -0.85 3.13 -3.82
C TYR A 97 -2.20 2.49 -3.49
N GLY A 98 -2.38 1.99 -2.26
CA GLY A 98 -3.62 1.38 -1.78
C GLY A 98 -3.68 -0.13 -1.99
N LYS A 99 -4.80 -0.71 -1.53
CA LYS A 99 -5.04 -2.16 -1.52
C LYS A 99 -5.92 -2.59 -2.70
N CYS A 100 -5.65 -3.78 -3.24
CA CYS A 100 -6.46 -4.39 -4.28
C CYS A 100 -7.86 -4.78 -3.79
N GLY A 101 -8.81 -4.78 -4.73
CA GLY A 101 -10.20 -5.16 -4.45
C GLY A 101 -10.43 -6.65 -4.22
N GLU A 102 -11.71 -6.98 -4.05
CA GLU A 102 -12.12 -8.35 -3.83
C GLU A 102 -11.75 -9.23 -5.05
N HIS A 103 -11.24 -10.43 -4.79
CA HIS A 103 -10.73 -11.37 -5.79
C HIS A 103 -9.49 -10.89 -6.58
N LEU A 104 -8.83 -9.84 -6.12
CA LEU A 104 -7.56 -9.36 -6.66
C LEU A 104 -6.44 -9.58 -5.64
N GLU A 105 -5.22 -9.80 -6.13
CA GLU A 105 -4.01 -9.76 -5.31
C GLU A 105 -2.95 -8.86 -5.92
N CYS A 106 -2.13 -8.23 -5.07
CA CYS A 106 -1.05 -7.37 -5.51
C CYS A 106 0.16 -8.23 -5.91
N ARG A 107 0.51 -8.25 -7.20
CA ARG A 107 1.61 -9.06 -7.75
C ARG A 107 2.71 -8.18 -8.31
N LEU A 108 3.95 -8.63 -8.18
CA LEU A 108 5.12 -8.01 -8.82
C LEU A 108 5.54 -8.86 -10.03
N ASP A 109 5.32 -8.35 -11.24
CA ASP A 109 5.71 -9.05 -12.47
C ASP A 109 7.20 -8.80 -12.78
N ALA A 110 8.08 -9.62 -12.22
CA ALA A 110 9.52 -9.59 -12.50
C ALA A 110 9.91 -10.15 -13.89
N GLY A 111 8.93 -10.44 -14.75
CA GLY A 111 9.13 -11.08 -16.06
C GLY A 111 9.58 -10.13 -17.18
N ASP A 112 9.34 -8.83 -17.05
CA ASP A 112 9.68 -7.80 -18.06
C ASP A 112 10.84 -6.89 -17.64
N LEU A 113 11.84 -7.46 -16.95
CA LEU A 113 13.04 -6.71 -16.58
C LEU A 113 13.92 -6.48 -17.82
N ARG A 114 13.51 -5.50 -18.65
CA ARG A 114 14.45 -4.72 -19.45
C ARG A 114 15.46 -4.12 -18.47
N HIS A 115 16.75 -4.24 -18.80
CA HIS A 115 17.85 -3.93 -17.88
C HIS A 115 17.72 -2.50 -17.30
N GLY A 116 17.34 -2.40 -16.02
CA GLY A 116 17.36 -1.14 -15.25
C GLY A 116 16.01 -0.60 -14.78
N GLU A 117 14.88 -1.21 -15.14
CA GLU A 117 13.56 -0.79 -14.65
C GLU A 117 13.19 -1.50 -13.34
N VAL A 118 12.66 -0.76 -12.37
CA VAL A 118 12.11 -1.32 -11.12
C VAL A 118 10.65 -1.69 -11.41
N PRO A 119 10.27 -2.98 -11.32
CA PRO A 119 8.91 -3.40 -11.63
C PRO A 119 7.93 -2.79 -10.63
N GLU A 120 6.78 -2.31 -11.13
CA GLU A 120 5.70 -1.78 -10.30
C GLU A 120 4.69 -2.90 -10.03
N PRO A 121 4.36 -3.18 -8.76
CA PRO A 121 3.38 -4.20 -8.43
C PRO A 121 1.96 -3.75 -8.80
N GLN A 122 1.17 -4.64 -9.38
CA GLN A 122 -0.18 -4.36 -9.86
C GLN A 122 -1.19 -5.39 -9.34
N CYS A 123 -2.45 -4.95 -9.21
CA CYS A 123 -3.54 -5.84 -8.86
C CYS A 123 -3.83 -6.81 -10.00
N ALA A 124 -3.82 -8.10 -9.72
CA ALA A 124 -4.13 -9.15 -10.68
C ALA A 124 -5.29 -10.02 -10.16
N CYS A 125 -6.16 -10.47 -11.07
CA CYS A 125 -7.26 -11.35 -10.68
C CYS A 125 -6.75 -12.70 -10.17
N LEU A 126 -7.36 -13.19 -9.10
CA LEU A 126 -7.04 -14.49 -8.49
C LEU A 126 -7.49 -15.66 -9.37
N SER A 127 -8.55 -15.46 -10.17
CA SER A 127 -9.12 -16.53 -11.00
C SER A 127 -9.47 -16.00 -12.38
N HIS A 128 -8.93 -16.65 -13.41
CA HIS A 128 -9.25 -16.42 -14.83
C HIS A 128 -10.32 -17.40 -15.36
N LEU A 129 -11.07 -18.06 -14.46
CA LEU A 129 -12.15 -18.95 -14.88
C LEU A 129 -13.35 -18.12 -15.35
N ALA A 130 -13.80 -18.42 -16.57
CA ALA A 130 -15.00 -17.82 -17.13
C ALA A 130 -16.24 -18.19 -16.31
N LEU A 131 -17.25 -17.34 -16.34
CA LEU A 131 -18.52 -17.52 -15.64
C LEU A 131 -19.68 -16.94 -16.45
N CYS A 132 -20.87 -17.50 -16.26
CA CYS A 132 -22.09 -17.02 -16.90
C CYS A 132 -22.88 -16.14 -15.93
N GLY A 133 -23.18 -14.91 -16.32
CA GLY A 133 -24.02 -14.00 -15.56
C GLY A 133 -25.51 -14.31 -15.71
N SER A 134 -26.33 -13.82 -14.77
CA SER A 134 -27.80 -13.90 -14.86
C SER A 134 -28.39 -13.11 -16.04
N ASP A 135 -27.59 -12.24 -16.66
CA ASP A 135 -27.88 -11.54 -17.91
C ASP A 135 -27.58 -12.38 -19.17
N GLY A 136 -27.15 -13.63 -19.01
CA GLY A 136 -26.82 -14.55 -20.10
C GLY A 136 -25.52 -14.20 -20.83
N LYS A 137 -24.67 -13.35 -20.24
CA LYS A 137 -23.34 -13.02 -20.81
C LYS A 137 -22.24 -13.81 -20.14
N THR A 138 -21.27 -14.27 -20.93
CA THR A 138 -20.03 -14.81 -20.42
C THR A 138 -19.09 -13.70 -19.98
N TYR A 139 -18.61 -13.78 -18.75
CA TYR A 139 -17.53 -12.94 -18.23
C TYR A 139 -16.25 -13.78 -18.20
N PRO A 140 -15.12 -13.26 -18.69
CA PRO A 140 -13.88 -14.04 -18.81
C PRO A 140 -13.30 -14.43 -17.45
N GLN A 141 -13.62 -13.66 -16.40
CA GLN A 141 -13.15 -13.87 -15.04
C GLN A 141 -14.02 -13.16 -14.01
N ILE A 142 -13.88 -13.56 -12.74
CA ILE A 142 -14.68 -13.03 -11.63
C ILE A 142 -14.49 -11.52 -11.41
N CYS A 143 -13.27 -11.01 -11.55
CA CYS A 143 -13.00 -9.59 -11.33
C CYS A 143 -13.78 -8.70 -12.32
N ARG A 144 -13.85 -9.10 -13.59
CA ARG A 144 -14.62 -8.39 -14.62
C ARG A 144 -16.13 -8.45 -14.38
N PHE A 145 -16.62 -9.59 -13.90
CA PHE A 145 -18.03 -9.74 -13.52
C PHE A 145 -18.40 -8.79 -12.37
N LEU A 146 -17.60 -8.76 -11.31
CA LEU A 146 -17.85 -7.91 -10.14
C LEU A 146 -17.79 -6.42 -10.49
N GLU A 147 -16.87 -6.01 -11.36
CA GLU A 147 -16.78 -4.64 -11.86
C GLU A 147 -18.10 -4.20 -12.53
N VAL A 148 -18.63 -5.03 -13.43
CA VAL A 148 -19.90 -4.75 -14.14
C VAL A 148 -21.08 -4.79 -13.19
N ALA A 149 -21.14 -5.75 -12.28
CA ALA A 149 -22.20 -5.84 -11.27
C ALA A 149 -22.24 -4.60 -10.38
N ARG A 150 -21.08 -4.07 -9.97
CA ARG A 150 -20.97 -2.86 -9.15
C ARG A 150 -21.18 -1.56 -9.93
N ALA A 151 -20.85 -1.54 -11.22
CA ALA A 151 -21.17 -0.41 -12.11
C ALA A 151 -22.68 -0.25 -12.32
N HIS A 152 -23.43 -1.35 -12.26
CA HIS A 152 -24.87 -1.40 -12.52
C HIS A 152 -25.63 -2.10 -11.38
N PRO A 153 -25.67 -1.51 -10.16
CA PRO A 153 -26.30 -2.14 -9.01
C PRO A 153 -27.79 -2.42 -9.24
N ASP A 154 -28.48 -1.57 -9.99
CA ASP A 154 -29.90 -1.74 -10.31
C ASP A 154 -30.20 -2.96 -11.20
N ALA A 155 -29.18 -3.51 -11.88
CA ALA A 155 -29.32 -4.71 -12.71
C ALA A 155 -29.41 -6.00 -11.90
N ASN A 156 -29.05 -5.99 -10.60
CA ASN A 156 -29.01 -7.17 -9.73
C ASN A 156 -28.31 -8.38 -10.40
N LEU A 157 -27.17 -8.13 -11.04
CA LEU A 157 -26.41 -9.14 -11.75
C LEU A 157 -25.86 -10.17 -10.74
N THR A 158 -26.15 -11.45 -10.99
CA THR A 158 -25.67 -12.58 -10.16
C THR A 158 -24.98 -13.61 -11.04
N VAL A 159 -24.17 -14.48 -10.44
CA VAL A 159 -23.57 -15.61 -11.16
C VAL A 159 -24.65 -16.66 -11.37
N ALA A 160 -24.91 -17.02 -12.63
CA ALA A 160 -25.83 -18.10 -12.99
C ALA A 160 -25.16 -19.47 -12.80
N HIS A 161 -23.94 -19.63 -13.32
CA HIS A 161 -23.09 -20.80 -13.11
C HIS A 161 -21.62 -20.51 -13.46
N GLU A 162 -20.72 -21.37 -13.00
CA GLU A 162 -19.32 -21.37 -13.42
C GLU A 162 -19.17 -21.85 -14.87
N GLY A 163 -18.19 -21.32 -15.60
CA GLY A 163 -18.00 -21.57 -17.03
C GLY A 163 -18.78 -20.61 -17.93
N PRO A 164 -18.47 -20.60 -19.24
CA PRO A 164 -19.13 -19.73 -20.21
C PRO A 164 -20.60 -20.11 -20.43
N CYS A 165 -21.44 -19.12 -20.76
CA CYS A 165 -22.84 -19.36 -21.12
C CYS A 165 -22.96 -20.24 -22.38
N GLU A 166 -24.00 -21.06 -22.45
CA GLU A 166 -24.22 -22.02 -23.55
C GLU A 166 -24.25 -21.36 -24.94
N SER A 167 -24.81 -20.14 -25.04
CA SER A 167 -24.88 -19.37 -26.29
C SER A 167 -23.51 -19.01 -26.85
N ASP A 168 -22.50 -18.83 -25.99
CA ASP A 168 -21.14 -18.49 -26.39
C ASP A 168 -20.30 -19.75 -26.71
N GLN A 169 -20.66 -20.90 -26.13
CA GLN A 169 -20.03 -22.19 -26.43
C GLN A 169 -20.33 -22.67 -27.85
N LEU A 170 -21.47 -22.28 -28.43
CA LEU A 170 -21.82 -22.56 -29.83
C LEU A 170 -20.92 -21.82 -30.83
N ASN A 171 -20.24 -20.75 -30.41
CA ASN A 171 -19.27 -20.04 -31.25
C ASN A 171 -17.87 -20.69 -31.18
N LEU A 172 -17.46 -21.20 -30.01
CA LEU A 172 -16.17 -21.89 -29.83
C LEU A 172 -16.15 -23.31 -30.42
N THR A 173 -17.27 -24.01 -30.43
CA THR A 173 -17.38 -25.36 -31.04
C THR A 173 -17.44 -25.33 -32.57
N SER A 174 -17.65 -24.16 -33.18
CA SER A 174 -17.64 -23.99 -34.64
C SER A 174 -16.23 -23.95 -35.25
N PHE A 175 -15.21 -23.64 -34.45
CA PHE A 175 -13.80 -23.82 -34.79
C PHE A 175 -13.30 -25.08 -34.09
N SER A 176 -13.43 -26.22 -34.76
CA SER A 176 -12.82 -27.46 -34.32
C SER A 176 -11.37 -27.20 -33.87
N LEU A 177 -10.99 -27.67 -32.67
CA LEU A 177 -9.58 -27.77 -32.29
C LEU A 177 -8.82 -28.36 -33.49
N PRO A 178 -7.77 -27.71 -34.01
CA PRO A 178 -6.86 -28.41 -34.90
C PRO A 178 -6.35 -29.63 -34.14
N LYS A 179 -6.60 -30.83 -34.70
CA LYS A 179 -6.07 -32.08 -34.14
C LYS A 179 -4.58 -31.88 -33.86
N PRO A 180 -4.07 -32.34 -32.71
CA PRO A 180 -2.63 -32.34 -32.49
C PRO A 180 -1.98 -33.13 -33.63
N HIS A 181 -1.11 -32.47 -34.39
CA HIS A 181 -0.23 -33.13 -35.33
C HIS A 181 0.72 -34.00 -34.50
N THR A 182 0.47 -35.30 -34.47
CA THR A 182 1.45 -36.29 -34.05
C THR A 182 2.59 -36.27 -35.07
N THR A 183 3.71 -35.65 -34.72
CA THR A 183 4.99 -35.87 -35.40
C THR A 183 5.49 -37.26 -35.01
N PRO A 184 5.86 -38.11 -35.98
CA PRO A 184 6.52 -39.38 -35.67
C PRO A 184 7.82 -39.15 -34.92
N GLU A 185 8.07 -40.00 -33.93
CA GLU A 185 9.36 -40.20 -33.29
C GLU A 185 10.42 -40.47 -34.37
N ASP A 186 11.40 -39.58 -34.52
CA ASP A 186 12.66 -39.92 -35.17
C ASP A 186 13.74 -40.01 -34.09
N TYR A 187 14.06 -41.26 -33.76
CA TYR A 187 15.11 -41.67 -32.86
C TYR A 187 16.43 -41.56 -33.64
N GLY A 188 17.09 -40.41 -33.54
CA GLY A 188 18.38 -40.14 -34.16
C GLY A 188 19.48 -39.99 -33.12
N GLU A 189 20.04 -41.11 -32.70
CA GLU A 189 21.26 -41.21 -31.91
C GLU A 189 22.47 -40.98 -32.82
N SER A 190 23.30 -39.98 -32.53
CA SER A 190 24.69 -39.93 -33.00
C SER A 190 25.56 -39.12 -32.04
N GLU A 191 26.49 -39.86 -31.45
CA GLU A 191 27.63 -39.45 -30.63
C GLU A 191 28.54 -38.38 -31.27
N GLU A 192 29.25 -37.68 -30.38
CA GLU A 192 30.64 -37.17 -30.47
C GLU A 192 31.09 -36.36 -31.70
N ASP A 193 31.57 -35.12 -31.46
CA ASP A 193 33.00 -34.78 -31.69
C ASP A 193 33.37 -33.31 -31.38
N TYR A 194 34.39 -33.17 -30.52
CA TYR A 194 35.50 -32.20 -30.47
C TYR A 194 35.44 -30.84 -31.24
N TYR A 195 35.52 -29.71 -30.52
CA TYR A 195 36.73 -28.89 -30.29
C TYR A 195 36.43 -27.66 -29.41
#